data_AF-A0A949ITH0-F1
#
_entry.id   AF-A0A949ITH0-F1
#
_cell.length_a   1.000
_cell.length_b   1.000
_cell.length_c   1.000
_cell.angle_alpha   90.00
_cell.angle_beta   90.00
_cell.angle_gamma   90.00
#
_symmetry.space_group_name_H-M   'P 1'
#
loop_
_entity.id
_entity.type
_entity.pdbx_description
1 polymer ?
#
loop_
_entity_poly.entity_id
_entity_poly.type
_entity_poly.pdbx_seq_one_letter_code
_entity_poly.pdbx_strand_id
1 'polypeptide(L)'
;MAQVVSENDNASLADSQSSGAPDNDLKTIDFEASLTQLESVVRDLDGEVKLEAALKLFEEGIKLSVDCEKFIKSAEQKIEILKKQADGSVNAESFESESKKILAGD
;
A
#
# COMPACT_ATOMS: atom_id res chain seq x y z
N MET A 1 25.89 37.36 -40.58
CA MET A 1 26.93 37.05 -39.59
C MET A 1 26.61 35.67 -39.03
N ALA A 2 27.59 34.77 -39.07
CA ALA A 2 27.47 33.37 -38.65
C ALA A 2 27.67 33.20 -37.14
N GLN A 3 27.49 31.94 -36.69
CA GLN A 3 27.87 31.30 -35.40
C GLN A 3 26.74 31.33 -34.35
N VAL A 4 26.06 30.24 -33.97
CA VAL A 4 26.43 28.87 -33.52
C VAL A 4 27.23 28.85 -32.21
N VAL A 5 26.52 28.68 -31.10
CA VAL A 5 26.88 27.93 -29.87
C VAL A 5 25.53 27.35 -29.39
N SER A 6 25.26 26.04 -29.36
CA SER A 6 25.93 24.93 -28.69
C SER A 6 25.97 25.10 -27.18
N GLU A 7 24.84 24.85 -26.53
CA GLU A 7 24.82 24.29 -25.18
C GLU A 7 24.13 22.92 -25.27
N ASN A 8 25.00 21.93 -25.25
CA ASN A 8 24.69 20.52 -25.20
C ASN A 8 25.03 20.10 -23.76
N ASP A 9 24.06 20.17 -22.86
CA ASP A 9 24.18 19.52 -21.56
C ASP A 9 23.51 18.15 -21.63
N ASN A 10 24.38 17.19 -21.90
CA ASN A 10 24.20 15.78 -21.69
C ASN A 10 24.20 15.47 -20.19
N ALA A 11 23.04 15.09 -19.65
CA ALA A 11 22.89 14.11 -18.57
C ALA A 11 21.40 13.75 -18.54
N SER A 12 20.95 12.50 -18.55
CA SER A 12 21.61 11.25 -18.24
C SER A 12 20.84 10.14 -18.94
N LEU A 13 21.60 9.20 -19.47
CA LEU A 13 21.16 7.85 -19.76
C LEU A 13 20.54 7.21 -18.50
N ALA A 14 19.46 6.48 -18.71
CA ALA A 14 19.16 5.18 -18.10
C ALA A 14 17.76 4.79 -18.61
N ASP A 15 17.72 4.14 -19.76
CA ASP A 15 17.59 2.68 -19.88
C ASP A 15 16.18 2.17 -19.57
N SER A 16 15.57 1.68 -20.65
CA SER A 16 14.47 0.75 -20.61
C SER A 16 14.90 -0.51 -19.88
N GLN A 17 14.38 -0.77 -18.68
CA GLN A 17 14.17 -2.14 -18.20
C GLN A 17 12.82 -2.27 -17.52
N SER A 18 11.87 -2.80 -18.29
CA SER A 18 11.00 -3.85 -17.79
C SER A 18 11.92 -4.95 -17.22
N SER A 19 12.01 -5.05 -15.90
CA SER A 19 12.67 -6.16 -15.22
C SER A 19 11.70 -6.75 -14.20
N GLY A 20 11.31 -8.00 -14.43
CA GLY A 20 10.32 -8.73 -13.68
C GLY A 20 10.58 -8.78 -12.18
N ALA A 21 9.56 -8.41 -11.43
CA ALA A 21 9.30 -8.85 -10.07
C ALA A 21 7.82 -9.26 -10.04
N PRO A 22 7.46 -10.35 -9.32
CA PRO A 22 6.08 -10.82 -9.31
C PRO A 22 5.18 -9.72 -8.78
N ASP A 23 4.07 -9.50 -9.49
CA ASP A 23 3.01 -8.56 -9.15
C ASP A 23 2.76 -8.54 -7.64
N ASN A 24 3.06 -7.41 -7.03
CA ASN A 24 3.00 -7.26 -5.60
C ASN A 24 1.59 -6.79 -5.22
N ASP A 25 0.83 -7.67 -4.56
CA ASP A 25 -0.57 -7.54 -4.10
C ASP A 25 -0.93 -6.30 -3.24
N LEU A 26 -0.04 -5.31 -3.13
CA LEU A 26 -0.36 -3.99 -2.55
C LEU A 26 -1.05 -3.06 -3.56
N LYS A 27 -1.31 -3.52 -4.79
CA LYS A 27 -1.65 -2.67 -5.93
C LYS A 27 -3.08 -2.13 -5.99
N THR A 28 -3.91 -2.22 -4.95
CA THR A 28 -5.31 -1.80 -5.07
C THR A 28 -5.86 -0.91 -3.97
N ILE A 29 -5.11 -0.66 -2.90
CA ILE A 29 -5.44 0.42 -1.95
C ILE A 29 -4.29 1.42 -2.07
N ASP A 30 -4.57 2.54 -2.72
CA ASP A 30 -3.62 3.65 -2.80
C ASP A 30 -3.60 4.34 -1.44
N PHE A 31 -2.69 3.88 -0.57
CA PHE A 31 -2.54 4.35 0.80
C PHE A 31 -2.44 5.87 0.88
N GLU A 32 -1.64 6.48 0.00
CA GLU A 32 -1.44 7.93 -0.04
C GLU A 32 -2.75 8.65 -0.37
N ALA A 33 -3.55 8.11 -1.30
CA ALA A 33 -4.86 8.66 -1.61
C ALA A 33 -5.84 8.52 -0.43
N SER A 34 -5.90 7.36 0.21
CA SER A 34 -6.76 7.14 1.39
C SER A 34 -6.36 8.05 2.56
N LEU A 35 -5.06 8.24 2.79
CA LEU A 35 -4.55 9.15 3.82
C LEU A 35 -4.89 10.60 3.49
N THR A 36 -4.68 11.03 2.25
CA THR A 36 -5.03 12.39 1.80
C THR A 36 -6.53 12.67 1.96
N GLN A 37 -7.38 11.69 1.62
CA GLN A 37 -8.83 11.81 1.83
C GLN A 37 -9.17 11.90 3.31
N LEU A 38 -8.52 11.12 4.17
CA LEU A 38 -8.76 11.15 5.62
C LEU A 38 -8.39 12.52 6.20
N GLU A 39 -7.27 13.09 5.79
CA GLU A 39 -6.85 14.44 6.19
C GLU A 39 -7.86 15.51 5.76
N SER A 40 -8.41 15.38 4.55
CA SER A 40 -9.47 16.27 4.06
C SER A 40 -10.73 16.15 4.91
N VAL A 41 -11.18 14.93 5.21
CA VAL A 41 -12.35 14.66 6.05
C VAL A 41 -12.17 15.27 7.45
N VAL A 42 -10.99 15.09 8.06
CA VAL A 42 -10.68 15.69 9.37
C VAL A 42 -10.71 17.21 9.31
N ARG A 43 -10.17 17.81 8.25
CA ARG A 43 -10.21 19.27 8.05
C ARG A 43 -11.65 19.78 7.89
N ASP A 44 -12.48 19.07 7.14
CA ASP A 44 -13.88 19.45 6.92
C ASP A 44 -14.69 19.32 8.21
N LEU A 45 -14.40 18.31 9.05
CA LEU A 45 -15.03 18.14 10.36
C LEU A 45 -14.66 19.23 11.38
N ASP A 46 -13.50 19.86 11.24
CA ASP A 46 -13.05 20.97 12.10
C ASP A 46 -13.72 22.32 11.74
N GLY A 47 -14.41 22.38 10.58
CA GLY A 47 -15.14 23.54 10.12
C GLY A 47 -16.60 23.62 10.59
N GLU A 48 -17.33 24.64 10.11
CA GLU A 48 -18.78 24.75 10.33
C GLU A 48 -19.55 23.85 9.35
N VAL A 49 -19.81 22.61 9.77
CA VAL A 49 -20.64 21.66 9.01
C VAL A 49 -21.98 21.42 9.70
N LYS A 50 -23.03 21.18 8.90
CA LYS A 50 -24.33 20.76 9.43
C LYS A 50 -24.23 19.33 9.99
N LEU A 51 -25.02 19.03 11.03
CA LEU A 51 -24.99 17.73 11.72
C LEU A 51 -25.07 16.52 10.76
N GLU A 52 -25.98 16.55 9.78
CA GLU A 52 -26.12 15.46 8.81
C GLU A 52 -24.88 15.25 7.94
N ALA A 53 -24.18 16.34 7.59
CA ALA A 53 -22.94 16.28 6.84
C ALA A 53 -21.78 15.81 7.74
N ALA A 54 -21.74 16.25 9.00
CA ALA A 54 -20.76 15.80 9.99
C ALA A 54 -20.81 14.28 10.19
N LEU A 55 -22.02 13.72 10.28
CA LEU A 55 -22.20 12.26 10.43
C LEU A 55 -21.65 11.49 9.23
N LYS A 56 -21.91 11.97 8.01
CA LYS A 56 -21.38 11.34 6.79
C LYS A 56 -19.85 11.41 6.72
N LEU A 57 -19.28 12.58 7.00
CA LEU A 57 -17.83 12.76 7.06
C LEU A 57 -17.20 11.88 8.12
N PHE A 58 -17.83 11.75 9.29
CA PHE A 58 -17.35 10.86 10.35
C PHE A 58 -17.36 9.39 9.91
N GLU A 59 -18.44 8.91 9.30
CA GLU A 59 -18.50 7.55 8.76
C GLU A 59 -17.43 7.29 7.69
N GLU A 60 -17.19 8.27 6.82
CA GLU A 60 -16.14 8.21 5.80
C GLU A 60 -14.74 8.18 6.43
N GLY A 61 -14.48 9.04 7.41
CA GLY A 61 -13.22 9.07 8.15
C GLY A 61 -12.91 7.75 8.86
N ILE A 62 -13.93 7.10 9.44
CA ILE A 62 -13.76 5.77 10.05
C ILE A 62 -13.37 4.72 9.01
N LYS A 63 -14.02 4.71 7.84
CA LYS A 63 -13.69 3.77 6.75
C LYS A 63 -12.25 3.95 6.28
N LEU A 64 -11.87 5.20 6.00
CA LEU A 64 -10.52 5.55 5.55
C LEU A 64 -9.45 5.16 6.58
N SER A 65 -9.71 5.40 7.86
CA SER A 65 -8.81 5.00 8.95
C SER A 65 -8.61 3.48 9.01
N VAL A 66 -9.69 2.72 8.91
CA VAL A 66 -9.65 1.24 8.88
C VAL A 66 -8.86 0.74 7.66
N ASP A 67 -9.02 1.37 6.50
CA ASP A 67 -8.32 0.95 5.28
C ASP A 67 -6.82 1.29 5.34
N CYS A 68 -6.44 2.43 5.92
CA CYS A 68 -5.04 2.75 6.21
C CYS A 68 -4.41 1.72 7.16
N GLU A 69 -5.12 1.32 8.22
CA GLU A 69 -4.64 0.32 9.17
C GLU A 69 -4.42 -1.05 8.49
N LYS A 70 -5.34 -1.49 7.63
CA LYS A 70 -5.20 -2.74 6.87
C LYS A 70 -3.97 -2.70 5.96
N PHE A 71 -3.73 -1.57 5.29
CA PHE A 71 -2.57 -1.40 4.43
C PHE A 71 -1.27 -1.54 5.22
N ILE A 72 -1.15 -0.86 6.37
CA ILE A 72 0.03 -0.95 7.24
C ILE A 72 0.25 -2.39 7.71
N LYS A 73 -0.81 -3.08 8.18
CA LYS A 73 -0.70 -4.48 8.60
C LYS A 73 -0.23 -5.40 7.48
N SER A 74 -0.75 -5.21 6.26
CA SER A 74 -0.33 -5.99 5.10
C SER A 74 1.15 -5.73 4.75
N ALA A 75 1.59 -4.47 4.82
CA ALA A 75 2.99 -4.11 4.61
C ALA A 75 3.91 -4.73 5.68
N GLU A 76 3.52 -4.70 6.95
CA GLU A 76 4.26 -5.32 8.06
C GLU A 76 4.39 -6.84 7.87
N GLN A 77 3.29 -7.53 7.56
CA GLN A 77 3.29 -8.97 7.30
C GLN A 77 4.23 -9.34 6.16
N LYS A 78 4.19 -8.57 5.08
CA LYS A 78 5.07 -8.79 3.94
C LYS A 78 6.54 -8.57 4.29
N ILE A 79 6.86 -7.54 5.09
CA ILE A 79 8.23 -7.33 5.59
C ILE A 79 8.67 -8.51 6.45
N GLU A 80 7.81 -9.05 7.31
CA GLU A 80 8.12 -10.21 8.13
C GLU A 80 8.41 -11.46 7.29
N ILE A 81 7.61 -11.72 6.26
CA ILE A 81 7.83 -12.82 5.32
C ILE A 81 9.18 -12.66 4.61
N LEU A 82 9.47 -11.46 4.08
CA LEU A 82 10.73 -11.19 3.40
C LEU A 82 11.94 -11.35 4.32
N LYS A 83 11.84 -10.94 5.60
CA LYS A 83 12.88 -11.16 6.61
C LYS A 83 13.12 -12.64 6.86
N LYS A 84 12.06 -13.43 7.05
CA LYS A 84 12.17 -14.89 7.27
C LYS A 84 12.74 -15.60 6.04
N GLN A 85 12.42 -15.14 4.83
CA GLN A 85 12.99 -15.67 3.58
C GLN A 85 14.49 -15.36 3.47
N ALA A 86 14.89 -14.12 3.81
CA ALA A 86 16.29 -13.71 3.80
C ALA A 86 17.15 -14.46 4.83
N ASP A 87 16.57 -14.82 5.98
CA ASP A 87 17.22 -15.61 7.04
C ASP A 87 17.16 -17.14 6.78
N GLY A 88 16.60 -17.56 5.64
CA GLY A 88 16.50 -18.98 5.25
C GLY A 88 15.50 -19.81 6.07
N SER A 89 14.62 -19.17 6.85
CA SER A 89 13.74 -19.84 7.82
C SER A 89 12.39 -20.31 7.25
N VAL A 90 11.95 -19.81 6.09
CA VAL A 90 10.68 -20.22 5.47
C VAL A 90 10.92 -21.01 4.18
N ASN A 91 10.71 -22.32 4.27
CA ASN A 91 10.43 -23.15 3.09
C ASN A 91 8.93 -23.03 2.78
N ALA A 92 8.59 -22.70 1.54
CA ALA A 92 7.24 -22.33 1.09
C ALA A 92 6.19 -23.46 1.13
N GLU A 93 6.49 -24.60 1.76
CA GLU A 93 5.65 -25.81 1.71
C GLU A 93 4.86 -26.10 3.00
N SER A 94 4.98 -25.32 4.07
CA SER A 94 4.45 -25.74 5.39
C SER A 94 3.05 -25.21 5.78
N PHE A 95 2.28 -24.57 4.87
CA PHE A 95 0.96 -24.00 5.25
C PHE A 95 -0.27 -24.88 4.93
N GLU A 96 -0.09 -26.08 4.36
CA GLU A 96 -1.23 -26.90 3.90
C GLU A 96 -1.65 -28.07 4.81
N SER A 97 -1.24 -28.11 6.09
CA SER A 97 -1.45 -29.31 6.93
C SER A 97 -2.20 -29.12 8.27
N GLU A 98 -3.08 -28.14 8.42
CA GLU A 98 -3.90 -28.05 9.66
C GLU A 98 -5.38 -27.70 9.42
N SER A 99 -6.07 -28.38 8.50
CA SER A 99 -7.53 -28.21 8.35
C SER A 99 -8.35 -29.51 8.19
N LYS A 100 -7.85 -30.68 8.61
CA LYS A 100 -8.66 -31.91 8.54
C LYS A 100 -8.41 -32.94 9.65
N LYS A 101 -8.41 -32.51 10.91
CA LYS A 101 -8.44 -33.46 12.06
C LYS A 101 -9.38 -33.02 13.19
N ILE A 102 -10.63 -32.71 12.86
CA ILE A 102 -11.73 -32.54 13.83
C ILE A 102 -13.07 -32.92 13.19
N LEU A 103 -13.26 -34.18 12.76
CA LEU A 103 -14.60 -34.82 12.72
C LEU A 103 -14.59 -36.34 12.43
N ALA A 104 -13.77 -37.12 13.10
CA ALA A 104 -13.95 -38.58 13.13
C ALA A 104 -13.60 -39.09 14.53
N GLY A 105 -14.59 -39.02 15.42
CA GLY A 105 -14.63 -39.77 16.68
C GLY A 105 -15.90 -40.60 16.66
N ASP A 106 -15.72 -41.91 16.81
CA ASP A 106 -16.70 -42.98 17.04
C ASP A 106 -17.92 -42.59 17.91
#